data_AF-A0A9Q1FCK7-F1
#
_entry.id   AF-A0A9Q1FCK7-F1
#
_cell.length_a   1.000
_cell.length_b   1.000
_cell.length_c   1.000
_cell.angle_alpha   90.00
_cell.angle_beta   90.00
_cell.angle_gamma   90.00
#
_symmetry.space_group_name_H-M   'P 1'
#
loop_
_entity.id
_entity.type
_entity.pdbx_description
1 polymer ?
#
loop_
_entity_poly.entity_id
_entity_poly.type
_entity_poly.pdbx_seq_one_letter_code
_entity_poly.pdbx_strand_id
1 'polypeptide(L)'
;MKERLGRMVVGTSRTGRPVTTDDLGVTGALAVLMKDAIKPTLMQTLEGSPVFVHAGPFANIAHGNSSVLADKLALKLVGEEGFVVTEAGFGADIGMEKFFNIKCRASGLRPHVVVLVATVRALKMHGGGPSVSAGAPLPREYIDENLQLVEDGCCNLKKQIQIAHLFGVPVVVALNVFKTDTEAEVDLVCRIAKDCGAWEAVACHHWAQGGRGSVELAKAVKNAAQQQSHFQFLYDLEMPIVEKIRTIAQKVYGAEDIELSTEAEAKIAYFNQQGFGTLPICMAKTHLSLSHMPDKKGVPTGFVLPIQDVRASIGAGFIYPLVGTMSTMPGLPTRPCFYDIDLDPFHRSISCLSTHLSSCSPEEDSGARQPRDANTETISRHFKVTPSTWPGFSTSHWIHTDLSDRCLHAFQL
;
A
#
# COMPACT_ATOMS: atom_id res chain seq x y z
N MET A 1 -19.11 11.88 -8.15
CA MET A 1 -18.20 11.38 -9.20
C MET A 1 -18.30 12.18 -10.48
N LYS A 2 -19.49 12.33 -11.10
CA LYS A 2 -19.70 13.13 -12.33
C LYS A 2 -19.04 14.52 -12.27
N GLU A 3 -19.25 15.27 -11.19
CA GLU A 3 -18.60 16.58 -10.99
C GLU A 3 -17.06 16.51 -10.97
N ARG A 4 -16.48 15.46 -10.39
CA ARG A 4 -15.02 15.26 -10.38
C ARG A 4 -14.49 14.96 -11.78
N LEU A 5 -15.22 14.16 -12.56
CA LEU A 5 -14.88 13.91 -13.96
C LEU A 5 -14.96 15.22 -14.75
N GLY A 6 -16.03 16.00 -14.57
CA GLY A 6 -16.22 17.31 -15.20
C GLY A 6 -15.06 18.27 -14.98
N ARG A 7 -14.52 18.32 -13.76
CA ARG A 7 -13.38 19.16 -13.39
C ARG A 7 -12.01 18.69 -13.89
N MET A 8 -11.90 17.54 -14.55
CA MET A 8 -10.62 17.08 -15.10
C MET A 8 -10.14 18.05 -16.18
N VAL A 9 -8.96 18.65 -15.97
CA VAL A 9 -8.30 19.50 -16.97
C VAL A 9 -7.54 18.60 -17.95
N VAL A 10 -7.84 18.72 -19.23
CA VAL A 10 -7.26 17.89 -20.31
C VAL A 10 -6.27 18.65 -21.20
N GLY A 11 -6.24 19.97 -21.07
CA GLY A 11 -5.31 20.82 -21.81
C GLY A 11 -5.45 22.29 -21.41
N THR A 12 -4.69 23.12 -22.12
CA THR A 12 -4.70 24.57 -21.93
C THR A 12 -5.04 25.23 -23.27
N SER A 13 -5.95 26.19 -23.25
CA SER A 13 -6.31 26.96 -24.44
C SER A 13 -5.15 27.86 -24.89
N ARG A 14 -5.25 28.42 -26.11
CA ARG A 14 -4.27 29.41 -26.62
C ARG A 14 -4.18 30.66 -25.75
N THR A 15 -5.21 30.96 -24.96
CA THR A 15 -5.23 32.09 -24.03
C THR A 15 -4.78 31.69 -22.61
N GLY A 16 -4.23 30.49 -22.42
CA GLY A 16 -3.72 30.04 -21.12
C GLY A 16 -4.78 29.56 -20.14
N ARG A 17 -6.05 29.37 -20.55
CA ARG A 17 -7.11 28.89 -19.65
C ARG A 17 -7.22 27.36 -19.67
N PRO A 18 -7.51 26.71 -18.54
CA PRO A 18 -7.73 25.27 -18.50
C PRO A 18 -8.94 24.89 -19.34
N VAL A 19 -8.81 23.82 -20.12
CA VAL A 19 -9.92 23.17 -20.83
C VAL A 19 -10.27 21.89 -20.06
N THR A 20 -11.52 21.78 -19.65
CA THR A 20 -12.03 20.68 -18.83
C THR A 20 -12.78 19.65 -19.66
N THR A 21 -13.12 18.50 -19.08
CA THR A 21 -13.98 17.53 -19.78
C THR A 21 -15.43 18.01 -19.93
N ASP A 22 -15.87 18.92 -19.07
CA ASP A 22 -17.20 19.52 -19.15
C ASP A 22 -17.28 20.52 -20.31
N ASP A 23 -16.21 21.29 -20.55
CA ASP A 23 -16.08 22.17 -21.73
C ASP A 23 -16.16 21.37 -23.06
N LEU A 24 -15.75 20.11 -23.04
CA LEU A 24 -15.83 19.19 -24.19
C LEU A 24 -17.19 18.47 -24.30
N GLY A 25 -18.08 18.63 -23.33
CA GLY A 25 -19.39 17.95 -23.30
C GLY A 25 -19.32 16.43 -23.08
N VAL A 26 -18.19 15.89 -22.63
CA VAL A 26 -17.98 14.42 -22.51
C VAL A 26 -18.22 13.87 -21.10
N THR A 27 -18.47 14.73 -20.11
CA THR A 27 -18.63 14.33 -18.70
C THR A 27 -19.77 13.34 -18.48
N GLY A 28 -20.87 13.48 -19.21
CA GLY A 28 -21.99 12.52 -19.16
C GLY A 28 -21.58 11.12 -19.63
N ALA A 29 -20.89 11.02 -20.75
CA ALA A 29 -20.40 9.76 -21.30
C ALA A 29 -19.40 9.08 -20.35
N LEU A 30 -18.46 9.84 -19.79
CA LEU A 30 -17.53 9.33 -18.77
C LEU A 30 -18.26 8.77 -17.55
N ALA A 31 -19.29 9.46 -17.05
CA ALA A 31 -20.06 8.99 -15.91
C ALA A 31 -20.83 7.70 -16.20
N VAL A 32 -21.35 7.53 -17.42
CA VAL A 32 -22.04 6.30 -17.84
C VAL A 32 -21.09 5.10 -17.84
N LEU A 33 -19.86 5.25 -18.35
CA LEU A 33 -18.85 4.18 -18.31
C LEU A 33 -18.50 3.77 -16.87
N MET A 34 -18.56 4.71 -15.92
CA MET A 34 -18.28 4.44 -14.51
C MET A 34 -19.49 3.94 -13.71
N LYS A 35 -20.68 3.84 -14.31
CA LYS A 35 -21.94 3.54 -13.61
C LYS A 35 -21.90 2.26 -12.78
N ASP A 36 -21.33 1.20 -13.33
CA ASP A 36 -21.21 -0.08 -12.62
C ASP A 36 -19.85 -0.21 -11.93
N ALA A 37 -18.78 0.31 -12.55
CA ALA A 37 -17.43 0.30 -11.99
C ALA A 37 -17.27 1.11 -10.70
N ILE A 38 -18.22 2.01 -10.35
CA ILE A 38 -18.25 2.72 -9.07
C ILE A 38 -18.65 1.80 -7.90
N LYS A 39 -19.27 0.65 -8.14
CA LYS A 39 -19.79 -0.23 -7.09
C LYS A 39 -18.64 -1.09 -6.52
N PRO A 40 -18.38 -1.07 -5.20
CA PRO A 40 -17.38 -1.94 -4.59
C PRO A 40 -17.66 -3.42 -4.79
N THR A 41 -16.63 -4.21 -5.07
CA THR A 41 -16.73 -5.68 -5.19
C THR A 41 -16.61 -6.31 -3.81
N LEU A 42 -17.64 -7.04 -3.38
CA LEU A 42 -17.60 -7.84 -2.16
C LEU A 42 -16.96 -9.20 -2.45
N MET A 43 -15.94 -9.53 -1.65
CA MET A 43 -15.25 -10.81 -1.63
C MET A 43 -15.16 -11.29 -0.17
N GLN A 44 -14.40 -12.36 0.07
CA GLN A 44 -14.14 -12.85 1.43
C GLN A 44 -12.68 -13.30 1.58
N THR A 45 -12.19 -13.30 2.81
CA THR A 45 -10.92 -13.96 3.16
C THR A 45 -11.07 -15.49 3.14
N LEU A 46 -9.96 -16.22 3.28
CA LEU A 46 -9.96 -17.68 3.45
C LEU A 46 -10.78 -18.16 4.67
N GLU A 47 -10.99 -17.29 5.65
CA GLU A 47 -11.77 -17.57 6.87
C GLU A 47 -13.20 -17.01 6.82
N GLY A 48 -13.64 -16.53 5.65
CA GLY A 48 -15.00 -16.05 5.44
C GLY A 48 -15.28 -14.61 5.89
N SER A 49 -14.27 -13.85 6.32
CA SER A 49 -14.44 -12.44 6.66
C SER A 49 -14.72 -11.62 5.39
N PRO A 50 -15.71 -10.71 5.40
CA PRO A 50 -16.06 -9.93 4.21
C PRO A 50 -14.96 -8.91 3.87
N VAL A 51 -14.66 -8.77 2.57
CA VAL A 51 -13.63 -7.84 2.06
C VAL A 51 -14.20 -7.04 0.90
N PHE A 52 -14.01 -5.72 0.91
CA PHE A 52 -14.23 -4.91 -0.29
C PHE A 52 -12.92 -4.72 -1.06
N VAL A 53 -12.91 -5.13 -2.32
CA VAL A 53 -11.82 -4.84 -3.27
C VAL A 53 -12.34 -3.80 -4.26
N HIS A 54 -11.86 -2.56 -4.17
CA HIS A 54 -12.37 -1.49 -5.01
C HIS A 54 -11.41 -0.31 -5.17
N ALA A 55 -11.11 0.01 -6.44
CA ALA A 55 -10.08 0.95 -6.88
C ALA A 55 -8.65 0.55 -6.45
N GLY A 56 -7.66 1.03 -7.20
CA GLY A 56 -6.24 0.75 -6.93
C GLY A 56 -5.34 1.76 -7.63
N PRO A 57 -5.39 3.05 -7.25
CA PRO A 57 -4.52 4.07 -7.84
C PRO A 57 -3.08 3.84 -7.37
N PHE A 58 -2.10 4.32 -8.15
CA PHE A 58 -0.71 4.32 -7.68
C PHE A 58 -0.53 5.16 -6.41
N ALA A 59 0.43 4.75 -5.58
CA ALA A 59 0.79 5.46 -4.35
C ALA A 59 1.87 6.54 -4.55
N ASN A 60 2.42 6.69 -5.76
CA ASN A 60 3.37 7.76 -6.11
C ASN A 60 2.66 9.00 -6.66
N ILE A 61 2.11 8.93 -7.87
CA ILE A 61 1.42 10.05 -8.56
C ILE A 61 -0.05 10.21 -8.15
N ALA A 62 -0.54 9.36 -7.26
CA ALA A 62 -1.84 9.46 -6.62
C ALA A 62 -1.74 9.00 -5.15
N HIS A 63 -2.87 8.92 -4.47
CA HIS A 63 -2.93 8.70 -3.02
C HIS A 63 -2.76 7.23 -2.59
N GLY A 64 -2.80 6.25 -3.51
CA GLY A 64 -2.47 4.86 -3.18
C GLY A 64 -3.45 4.14 -2.26
N ASN A 65 -4.74 4.46 -2.31
CA ASN A 65 -5.74 3.84 -1.42
C ASN A 65 -6.93 3.29 -2.19
N SER A 66 -7.60 2.30 -1.58
CA SER A 66 -8.94 1.88 -1.94
C SER A 66 -9.95 3.04 -1.92
N SER A 67 -11.10 2.85 -2.56
CA SER A 67 -12.10 3.91 -2.68
C SER A 67 -12.69 4.38 -1.34
N VAL A 68 -13.00 5.68 -1.24
CA VAL A 68 -13.80 6.25 -0.13
C VAL A 68 -15.16 5.58 0.01
N LEU A 69 -15.75 5.14 -1.10
CA LEU A 69 -17.08 4.53 -1.08
C LEU A 69 -17.09 3.16 -0.38
N ALA A 70 -16.06 2.34 -0.61
CA ALA A 70 -15.88 1.06 0.07
C ALA A 70 -15.75 1.25 1.58
N ASP A 71 -14.91 2.18 2.03
CA ASP A 71 -14.75 2.46 3.47
C ASP A 71 -16.05 2.94 4.11
N LYS A 72 -16.76 3.89 3.46
CA LYS A 72 -18.03 4.39 3.98
C LYS A 72 -19.10 3.30 4.04
N LEU A 73 -19.16 2.44 3.04
CA LEU A 73 -20.08 1.31 3.03
C LEU A 73 -19.73 0.32 4.13
N ALA A 74 -18.45 -0.06 4.25
CA ALA A 74 -17.96 -0.95 5.30
C ALA A 74 -18.31 -0.40 6.70
N LEU A 75 -18.02 0.88 6.96
CA LEU A 75 -18.30 1.53 8.25
C LEU A 75 -19.80 1.53 8.60
N LYS A 76 -20.68 1.56 7.59
CA LYS A 76 -22.12 1.44 7.80
C LYS A 76 -22.57 0.00 8.04
N LEU A 77 -21.88 -0.99 7.46
CA LEU A 77 -22.24 -2.40 7.56
C LEU A 77 -21.73 -3.07 8.85
N VAL A 78 -20.54 -2.69 9.33
CA VAL A 78 -19.93 -3.35 10.50
C VAL A 78 -20.60 -2.99 11.83
N GLY A 79 -21.42 -1.92 11.87
CA GLY A 79 -22.10 -1.46 13.09
C GLY A 79 -21.21 -0.61 14.01
N GLU A 80 -21.75 -0.20 15.15
CA GLU A 80 -21.09 0.73 16.10
C GLU A 80 -19.85 0.12 16.77
N GLU A 81 -19.90 -1.17 17.08
CA GLU A 81 -18.78 -1.93 17.69
C GLU A 81 -17.86 -2.59 16.63
N GLY A 82 -18.13 -2.31 15.35
CA GLY A 82 -17.45 -2.93 14.23
C GLY A 82 -16.16 -2.23 13.83
N PHE A 83 -15.21 -2.99 13.26
CA PHE A 83 -13.95 -2.46 12.76
C PHE A 83 -13.89 -2.52 11.24
N VAL A 84 -13.39 -1.45 10.63
CA VAL A 84 -12.99 -1.43 9.23
C VAL A 84 -11.49 -1.28 9.16
N VAL A 85 -10.83 -2.32 8.67
CA VAL A 85 -9.39 -2.29 8.40
C VAL A 85 -9.20 -1.93 6.92
N THR A 86 -8.39 -0.90 6.66
CA THR A 86 -8.00 -0.47 5.32
C THR A 86 -6.51 -0.15 5.33
N GLU A 87 -5.91 -0.11 4.15
CA GLU A 87 -4.48 0.14 3.97
C GLU A 87 -4.18 1.28 3.00
N ALA A 88 -2.91 1.64 2.93
CA ALA A 88 -2.34 2.57 1.97
C ALA A 88 -1.08 1.96 1.37
N GLY A 89 -0.85 2.15 0.08
CA GLY A 89 0.35 1.67 -0.59
C GLY A 89 1.61 2.42 -0.13
N PHE A 90 2.74 1.72 -0.10
CA PHE A 90 4.04 2.18 0.43
C PHE A 90 4.05 2.43 1.95
N GLY A 91 5.15 3.00 2.46
CA GLY A 91 5.35 3.29 3.88
C GLY A 91 4.47 4.44 4.40
N ALA A 92 4.59 4.71 5.71
CA ALA A 92 3.80 5.74 6.38
C ALA A 92 4.15 7.17 5.88
N ASP A 93 5.37 7.35 5.40
CA ASP A 93 5.87 8.58 4.76
C ASP A 93 5.16 8.92 3.44
N ILE A 94 4.57 7.94 2.74
CA ILE A 94 3.86 8.19 1.48
C ILE A 94 2.39 7.82 1.58
N GLY A 95 2.09 6.54 1.83
CA GLY A 95 0.73 6.02 1.78
C GLY A 95 -0.15 6.59 2.88
N MET A 96 0.32 6.53 4.13
CA MET A 96 -0.43 7.02 5.28
C MET A 96 -0.55 8.54 5.27
N GLU A 97 0.54 9.26 4.95
CA GLU A 97 0.53 10.72 4.76
C GLU A 97 -0.59 11.15 3.79
N LYS A 98 -0.69 10.49 2.63
CA LYS A 98 -1.72 10.77 1.62
C LYS A 98 -3.11 10.28 2.04
N PHE A 99 -3.20 9.15 2.72
CA PHE A 99 -4.47 8.68 3.28
C PHE A 99 -5.05 9.74 4.22
N PHE A 100 -4.23 10.34 5.09
CA PHE A 100 -4.69 11.40 6.00
C PHE A 100 -4.90 12.74 5.31
N ASN A 101 -3.91 13.27 4.59
CA ASN A 101 -4.00 14.62 4.02
C ASN A 101 -4.84 14.71 2.75
N ILE A 102 -5.22 13.58 2.12
CA ILE A 102 -6.06 13.57 0.91
C ILE A 102 -7.35 12.79 1.15
N LYS A 103 -7.27 11.49 1.47
CA LYS A 103 -8.46 10.62 1.55
C LYS A 103 -9.35 10.98 2.74
N CYS A 104 -8.80 11.21 3.93
CA CYS A 104 -9.57 11.65 5.10
C CYS A 104 -10.17 13.05 4.89
N ARG A 105 -9.43 13.99 4.29
CA ARG A 105 -9.98 15.32 3.91
C ARG A 105 -11.17 15.19 2.97
N ALA A 106 -11.04 14.38 1.91
CA ALA A 106 -12.08 14.23 0.90
C ALA A 106 -13.30 13.43 1.40
N SER A 107 -13.10 12.51 2.35
CA SER A 107 -14.16 11.64 2.85
C SER A 107 -14.86 12.16 4.11
N GLY A 108 -14.17 12.99 4.91
CA GLY A 108 -14.55 13.38 6.26
C GLY A 108 -14.30 12.29 7.32
N LEU A 109 -13.75 11.14 6.92
CA LEU A 109 -13.47 10.02 7.84
C LEU A 109 -12.21 10.30 8.66
N ARG A 110 -12.22 9.85 9.91
CA ARG A 110 -11.09 9.98 10.84
C ARG A 110 -10.64 8.60 11.31
N PRO A 111 -9.34 8.28 11.22
CA PRO A 111 -8.78 7.03 11.72
C PRO A 111 -8.76 7.01 13.25
N HIS A 112 -8.96 5.82 13.82
CA HIS A 112 -8.88 5.60 15.27
C HIS A 112 -7.52 5.04 15.69
N VAL A 113 -6.92 4.17 14.87
CA VAL A 113 -5.66 3.49 15.15
C VAL A 113 -4.88 3.34 13.85
N VAL A 114 -3.56 3.47 13.91
CA VAL A 114 -2.63 3.08 12.85
C VAL A 114 -1.99 1.75 13.22
N VAL A 115 -2.00 0.81 12.29
CA VAL A 115 -1.15 -0.39 12.39
C VAL A 115 0.06 -0.20 11.47
N LEU A 116 1.27 -0.10 12.04
CA LEU A 116 2.51 -0.06 11.28
C LEU A 116 3.11 -1.46 11.21
N VAL A 117 3.26 -1.99 10.00
CA VAL A 117 3.72 -3.36 9.81
C VAL A 117 5.21 -3.39 9.49
N ALA A 118 5.99 -4.17 10.24
CA ALA A 118 7.44 -4.31 10.09
C ALA A 118 7.84 -5.79 9.93
N THR A 119 9.07 -6.03 9.47
CA THR A 119 9.71 -7.36 9.47
C THR A 119 11.16 -7.22 9.92
N VAL A 120 11.72 -8.25 10.57
CA VAL A 120 13.13 -8.25 11.00
C VAL A 120 14.06 -8.04 9.79
N ARG A 121 13.80 -8.73 8.68
CA ARG A 121 14.62 -8.62 7.46
C ARG A 121 14.60 -7.21 6.85
N ALA A 122 13.43 -6.55 6.81
CA ALA A 122 13.37 -5.16 6.35
C ALA A 122 14.18 -4.24 7.28
N LEU A 123 14.09 -4.43 8.60
CA LEU A 123 14.89 -3.65 9.55
C LEU A 123 16.39 -3.89 9.35
N LYS A 124 16.84 -5.14 9.16
CA LYS A 124 18.24 -5.43 8.81
C LYS A 124 18.70 -4.72 7.53
N MET A 125 17.83 -4.61 6.52
CA MET A 125 18.11 -3.85 5.30
C MET A 125 18.27 -2.36 5.61
N HIS A 126 17.42 -1.81 6.49
CA HIS A 126 17.54 -0.44 6.96
C HIS A 126 18.75 -0.18 7.84
N GLY A 127 19.27 -1.21 8.52
CA GLY A 127 20.49 -1.18 9.33
C GLY A 127 21.78 -1.33 8.53
N GLY A 128 21.73 -1.39 7.21
CA GLY A 128 22.91 -1.49 6.35
C GLY A 128 23.21 -2.90 5.84
N GLY A 129 22.25 -3.82 5.90
CA GLY A 129 22.34 -5.12 5.27
C GLY A 129 22.60 -5.04 3.76
N PRO A 130 23.17 -6.11 3.16
CA PRO A 130 23.53 -6.13 1.74
C PRO A 130 22.32 -5.97 0.81
N SER A 131 22.54 -5.46 -0.41
CA SER A 131 21.46 -5.24 -1.37
C SER A 131 20.75 -6.55 -1.74
N VAL A 132 19.42 -6.50 -1.81
CA VAL A 132 18.57 -7.63 -2.18
C VAL A 132 18.03 -7.41 -3.60
N SER A 133 18.23 -8.41 -4.47
CA SER A 133 17.72 -8.41 -5.84
C SER A 133 16.65 -9.48 -6.02
N ALA A 134 15.55 -9.13 -6.68
CA ALA A 134 14.47 -10.07 -6.95
C ALA A 134 14.97 -11.28 -7.75
N GLY A 135 14.69 -12.49 -7.26
CA GLY A 135 15.11 -13.75 -7.89
C GLY A 135 16.52 -14.23 -7.53
N ALA A 136 17.30 -13.45 -6.78
CA ALA A 136 18.58 -13.90 -6.22
C ALA A 136 18.36 -14.56 -4.84
N PRO A 137 19.21 -15.53 -4.44
CA PRO A 137 19.22 -16.04 -3.07
C PRO A 137 19.41 -14.91 -2.06
N LEU A 138 18.74 -15.00 -0.91
CA LEU A 138 18.91 -14.03 0.16
C LEU A 138 20.32 -14.14 0.77
N PRO A 139 21.02 -13.02 1.00
CA PRO A 139 22.26 -12.99 1.77
C PRO A 139 22.08 -13.56 3.19
N ARG A 140 23.15 -14.10 3.76
CA ARG A 140 23.12 -14.79 5.07
C ARG A 140 22.72 -13.86 6.20
N GLU A 141 23.06 -12.58 6.12
CA GLU A 141 22.71 -11.55 7.09
C GLU A 141 21.19 -11.42 7.30
N TYR A 142 20.38 -11.83 6.31
CA TYR A 142 18.92 -11.84 6.41
C TYR A 142 18.33 -13.17 6.90
N ILE A 143 19.16 -14.20 7.06
CA ILE A 143 18.79 -15.55 7.46
C ILE A 143 19.29 -15.85 8.88
N ASP A 144 20.53 -15.47 9.16
CA ASP A 144 21.19 -15.64 10.44
C ASP A 144 20.82 -14.48 11.39
N GLU A 145 20.87 -14.74 12.69
CA GLU A 145 20.62 -13.73 13.72
C GLU A 145 21.64 -12.58 13.60
N ASN A 146 21.15 -11.34 13.63
CA ASN A 146 21.98 -10.15 13.68
C ASN A 146 21.26 -9.00 14.39
N LEU A 147 21.37 -8.98 15.72
CA LEU A 147 20.75 -7.96 16.57
C LEU A 147 21.24 -6.54 16.25
N GLN A 148 22.50 -6.37 15.87
CA GLN A 148 23.08 -5.06 15.56
C GLN A 148 22.40 -4.44 14.32
N LEU A 149 22.28 -5.20 13.22
CA LEU A 149 21.58 -4.71 12.02
C LEU A 149 20.11 -4.40 12.30
N VAL A 150 19.46 -5.18 13.16
CA VAL A 150 18.07 -4.92 13.57
C VAL A 150 17.97 -3.62 14.36
N GLU A 151 18.84 -3.43 15.36
CA GLU A 151 18.89 -2.21 16.18
C GLU A 151 19.16 -0.96 15.35
N ASP A 152 20.18 -1.01 14.48
CA ASP A 152 20.52 0.09 13.58
C ASP A 152 19.36 0.40 12.61
N GLY A 153 18.66 -0.63 12.14
CA GLY A 153 17.49 -0.53 11.27
C GLY A 153 16.25 0.07 11.93
N CYS A 154 16.11 -0.08 13.25
CA CYS A 154 14.97 0.44 14.00
C CYS A 154 14.89 1.97 13.98
N CYS A 155 15.95 2.68 13.54
CA CYS A 155 15.86 4.12 13.26
C CYS A 155 14.74 4.43 12.25
N ASN A 156 14.54 3.59 11.23
CA ASN A 156 13.47 3.77 10.25
C ASN A 156 12.09 3.55 10.90
N LEU A 157 11.91 2.45 11.64
CA LEU A 157 10.67 2.17 12.38
C LEU A 157 10.31 3.32 13.32
N LYS A 158 11.28 3.83 14.07
CA LYS A 158 11.12 5.01 14.93
C LYS A 158 10.61 6.22 14.14
N LYS A 159 11.19 6.51 12.99
CA LYS A 159 10.75 7.64 12.15
C LYS A 159 9.32 7.44 11.63
N GLN A 160 8.94 6.21 11.27
CA GLN A 160 7.59 5.89 10.79
C GLN A 160 6.54 6.04 11.91
N ILE A 161 6.88 5.62 13.14
CA ILE A 161 6.06 5.87 14.34
C ILE A 161 5.92 7.39 14.58
N GLN A 162 7.01 8.15 14.49
CA GLN A 162 6.97 9.61 14.63
C GLN A 162 6.08 10.26 13.59
N ILE A 163 6.11 9.80 12.33
CA ILE A 163 5.25 10.32 11.27
C ILE A 163 3.78 10.10 11.61
N ALA A 164 3.40 8.91 12.10
CA ALA A 164 2.02 8.65 12.52
C ALA A 164 1.59 9.56 13.69
N HIS A 165 2.49 9.80 14.64
CA HIS A 165 2.24 10.72 15.76
C HIS A 165 2.04 12.17 15.35
N LEU A 166 2.58 12.63 14.22
CA LEU A 166 2.29 13.98 13.69
C LEU A 166 0.79 14.21 13.49
N PHE A 167 0.04 13.13 13.23
CA PHE A 167 -1.41 13.16 13.01
C PHE A 167 -2.22 12.87 14.27
N GLY A 168 -1.59 12.59 15.42
CA GLY A 168 -2.30 12.41 16.70
C GLY A 168 -3.12 11.11 16.79
N VAL A 169 -2.72 10.05 16.08
CA VAL A 169 -3.40 8.74 16.08
C VAL A 169 -2.54 7.70 16.81
N PRO A 170 -3.10 6.88 17.72
CA PRO A 170 -2.35 5.83 18.39
C PRO A 170 -1.82 4.80 17.38
N VAL A 171 -0.60 4.33 17.63
CA VAL A 171 0.16 3.46 16.73
C VAL A 171 0.37 2.10 17.37
N VAL A 172 -0.10 1.03 16.71
CA VAL A 172 0.23 -0.35 17.06
C VAL A 172 1.21 -0.88 16.02
N VAL A 173 2.36 -1.40 16.45
CA VAL A 173 3.32 -2.04 15.55
C VAL A 173 2.98 -3.52 15.42
N ALA A 174 2.85 -4.01 14.19
CA ALA A 174 2.69 -5.43 13.89
C ALA A 174 3.99 -5.95 13.28
N LEU A 175 4.72 -6.79 14.01
CA LEU A 175 5.94 -7.42 13.51
C LEU A 175 5.59 -8.76 12.88
N ASN A 176 5.63 -8.83 11.55
CA ASN A 176 5.40 -10.07 10.83
C ASN A 176 6.62 -10.98 10.96
N VAL A 177 6.44 -12.11 11.65
CA VAL A 177 7.53 -13.03 11.97
C VAL A 177 7.72 -14.05 10.85
N PHE A 178 8.97 -14.16 10.39
CA PHE A 178 9.40 -15.18 9.44
C PHE A 178 10.11 -16.34 10.14
N LYS A 179 10.21 -17.48 9.44
CA LYS A 179 10.83 -18.71 9.96
C LYS A 179 12.27 -18.53 10.46
N THR A 180 13.00 -17.58 9.87
CA THR A 180 14.41 -17.30 10.17
C THR A 180 14.60 -16.28 11.29
N ASP A 181 13.54 -15.59 11.70
CA ASP A 181 13.64 -14.56 12.72
C ASP A 181 13.78 -15.23 14.09
N THR A 182 14.73 -14.78 14.90
CA THR A 182 14.92 -15.33 16.25
C THR A 182 14.05 -14.62 17.28
N GLU A 183 13.78 -15.28 18.41
CA GLU A 183 13.04 -14.66 19.52
C GLU A 183 13.74 -13.40 20.03
N ALA A 184 15.08 -13.40 20.07
CA ALA A 184 15.86 -12.23 20.50
C ALA A 184 15.68 -11.02 19.56
N GLU A 185 15.62 -11.25 18.25
CA GLU A 185 15.36 -10.19 17.26
C GLU A 185 13.94 -9.66 17.38
N VAL A 186 12.95 -10.55 17.52
CA VAL A 186 11.54 -10.20 17.69
C VAL A 186 11.35 -9.35 18.95
N ASP A 187 11.89 -9.80 20.08
CA ASP A 187 11.81 -9.09 21.37
C ASP A 187 12.51 -7.73 21.32
N LEU A 188 13.64 -7.63 20.63
CA LEU A 188 14.37 -6.37 20.46
C LEU A 188 13.52 -5.35 19.69
N VAL A 189 12.93 -5.74 18.56
CA VAL A 189 12.09 -4.84 17.75
C VAL A 189 10.86 -4.39 18.52
N CYS A 190 10.16 -5.32 19.17
CA CYS A 190 8.97 -4.98 19.96
C CYS A 190 9.31 -4.02 21.11
N ARG A 191 10.44 -4.20 21.78
CA ARG A 191 10.91 -3.29 22.84
C ARG A 191 11.21 -1.90 22.27
N ILE A 192 12.02 -1.81 21.22
CA ILE A 192 12.40 -0.53 20.61
C ILE A 192 11.16 0.22 20.08
N ALA A 193 10.20 -0.49 19.48
CA ALA A 193 8.95 0.09 19.00
C ALA A 193 8.18 0.79 20.13
N LYS A 194 8.05 0.14 21.29
CA LYS A 194 7.38 0.70 22.47
C LYS A 194 8.17 1.88 23.05
N ASP A 195 9.49 1.76 23.16
CA ASP A 195 10.36 2.85 23.62
C ASP A 195 10.30 4.08 22.70
N CYS A 196 10.02 3.86 21.41
CA CYS A 196 9.81 4.92 20.41
C CYS A 196 8.39 5.51 20.40
N GLY A 197 7.52 5.07 21.31
CA GLY A 197 6.18 5.62 21.50
C GLY A 197 5.08 4.88 20.75
N ALA A 198 5.30 3.65 20.28
CA ALA A 198 4.17 2.80 19.88
C ALA A 198 3.31 2.49 21.11
N TRP A 199 1.99 2.51 20.93
CA TRP A 199 1.02 2.09 21.95
C TRP A 199 1.24 0.64 22.36
N GLU A 200 1.47 -0.22 21.36
CA GLU A 200 1.83 -1.62 21.56
C GLU A 200 2.63 -2.12 20.35
N ALA A 201 3.43 -3.16 20.54
CA ALA A 201 4.16 -3.85 19.47
C ALA A 201 3.98 -5.37 19.58
N VAL A 202 3.39 -5.99 18.56
CA VAL A 202 2.93 -7.38 18.61
C VAL A 202 3.56 -8.21 17.49
N ALA A 203 4.17 -9.33 17.87
CA ALA A 203 4.59 -10.37 16.95
C ALA A 203 3.38 -11.06 16.30
N CYS A 204 3.41 -11.20 14.97
CA CYS A 204 2.29 -11.64 14.16
C CYS A 204 2.67 -12.87 13.34
N HIS A 205 1.86 -13.92 13.44
CA HIS A 205 2.06 -15.21 12.75
C HIS A 205 0.91 -15.57 11.81
N HIS A 206 0.10 -14.59 11.40
CA HIS A 206 -1.13 -14.82 10.63
C HIS A 206 -0.89 -15.42 9.24
N TRP A 207 0.30 -15.22 8.66
CA TRP A 207 0.66 -15.89 7.41
C TRP A 207 0.68 -17.42 7.55
N ALA A 208 1.22 -17.95 8.65
CA ALA A 208 1.30 -19.40 8.90
C ALA A 208 0.08 -19.96 9.65
N GLN A 209 -0.62 -19.13 10.43
CA GLN A 209 -1.63 -19.58 11.39
C GLN A 209 -3.03 -18.97 11.15
N GLY A 210 -3.24 -18.24 10.05
CA GLY A 210 -4.50 -17.55 9.77
C GLY A 210 -4.83 -16.49 10.83
N GLY A 211 -6.12 -16.23 11.05
CA GLY A 211 -6.61 -15.24 12.01
C GLY A 211 -6.18 -15.51 13.46
N ARG A 212 -5.88 -16.77 13.81
CA ARG A 212 -5.35 -17.11 15.15
C ARG A 212 -4.00 -16.45 15.42
N GLY A 213 -3.17 -16.31 14.39
CA GLY A 213 -1.84 -15.70 14.47
C GLY A 213 -1.84 -14.17 14.60
N SER A 214 -3.01 -13.52 14.62
CA SER A 214 -3.17 -12.06 14.79
C SER A 214 -4.15 -11.68 15.91
N VAL A 215 -4.54 -12.62 16.78
CA VAL A 215 -5.47 -12.35 17.89
C VAL A 215 -4.93 -11.27 18.84
N GLU A 216 -3.65 -11.33 19.21
CA GLU A 216 -3.04 -10.33 20.09
C GLU A 216 -2.96 -8.96 19.41
N LEU A 217 -2.70 -8.92 18.10
CA LEU A 217 -2.76 -7.68 17.33
C LEU A 217 -4.18 -7.11 17.35
N ALA A 218 -5.21 -7.93 17.14
CA ALA A 218 -6.59 -7.50 17.16
C ALA A 218 -7.00 -6.94 18.54
N LYS A 219 -6.56 -7.57 19.64
CA LYS A 219 -6.75 -7.05 21.00
C LYS A 219 -6.04 -5.71 21.21
N ALA A 220 -4.78 -5.60 20.76
CA ALA A 220 -4.02 -4.36 20.86
C ALA A 220 -4.69 -3.21 20.09
N VAL A 221 -5.16 -3.47 18.88
CA VAL A 221 -5.93 -2.51 18.06
C VAL A 221 -7.24 -2.13 18.75
N LYS A 222 -7.99 -3.10 19.28
CA LYS A 222 -9.23 -2.82 20.02
C LYS A 222 -8.98 -1.91 21.22
N ASN A 223 -7.93 -2.19 22.01
CA ASN A 223 -7.59 -1.39 23.18
C ASN A 223 -7.10 0.01 22.79
N ALA A 224 -6.30 0.14 21.72
CA ALA A 224 -5.86 1.42 21.20
C ALA A 224 -7.05 2.25 20.68
N ALA A 225 -8.04 1.62 20.06
CA ALA A 225 -9.23 2.29 19.53
C ALA A 225 -10.17 2.86 20.60
N GLN A 226 -10.06 2.38 21.85
CA GLN A 226 -10.81 2.94 22.99
C GLN A 226 -10.25 4.30 23.43
N GLN A 227 -9.02 4.64 23.05
CA GLN A 227 -8.44 5.95 23.32
C GLN A 227 -9.08 7.01 22.41
N GLN A 228 -9.22 8.22 22.93
CA GLN A 228 -9.68 9.33 22.11
C GLN A 228 -8.61 9.71 21.09
N SER A 229 -8.93 9.52 19.80
CA SER A 229 -8.08 9.95 18.70
C SER A 229 -8.06 11.48 18.62
N HIS A 230 -6.87 12.08 18.69
CA HIS A 230 -6.65 13.52 18.49
C HIS A 230 -6.27 13.82 17.04
N PHE A 231 -6.93 13.14 16.10
CA PHE A 231 -6.60 13.23 14.69
C PHE A 231 -6.56 14.66 14.18
N GLN A 232 -5.42 15.04 13.61
CA GLN A 232 -5.16 16.33 12.98
C GLN A 232 -4.47 16.16 11.63
N PHE A 233 -4.65 17.11 10.73
CA PHE A 233 -3.93 17.15 9.46
C PHE A 233 -2.55 17.79 9.62
N LEU A 234 -1.62 17.45 8.72
CA LEU A 234 -0.22 17.90 8.82
C LEU A 234 -0.04 19.41 8.54
N TYR A 235 -0.88 19.96 7.67
CA TYR A 235 -0.85 21.34 7.20
C TYR A 235 -2.27 21.83 6.86
N ASP A 236 -2.50 23.14 6.87
CA ASP A 236 -3.76 23.76 6.44
C ASP A 236 -3.84 23.87 4.90
N LEU A 237 -5.05 23.83 4.35
CA LEU A 237 -5.27 24.01 2.90
C LEU A 237 -5.05 25.45 2.44
N GLU A 238 -5.17 26.45 3.31
CA GLU A 238 -4.91 27.85 2.97
C GLU A 238 -3.41 28.18 2.92
N MET A 239 -2.55 27.26 3.37
CA MET A 239 -1.11 27.41 3.29
C MET A 239 -0.64 27.48 1.81
N PRO A 240 0.36 28.32 1.48
CA PRO A 240 0.91 28.36 0.12
C PRO A 240 1.41 26.97 -0.33
N ILE A 241 1.27 26.66 -1.63
CA ILE A 241 1.69 25.37 -2.21
C ILE A 241 3.12 25.01 -1.79
N VAL A 242 4.07 25.95 -1.90
CA VAL A 242 5.48 25.75 -1.55
C VAL A 242 5.64 25.37 -0.07
N GLU A 243 4.93 26.04 0.83
CA GLU A 243 4.99 25.75 2.27
C GLU A 243 4.36 24.40 2.62
N LYS A 244 3.31 23.97 1.92
CA LYS A 244 2.75 22.62 2.09
C LYS A 244 3.78 21.56 1.69
N ILE A 245 4.45 21.74 0.56
CA ILE A 245 5.50 20.83 0.07
C ILE A 245 6.66 20.79 1.08
N ARG A 246 7.13 21.96 1.53
CA ARG A 246 8.20 22.08 2.52
C ARG A 246 7.83 21.44 3.85
N THR A 247 6.59 21.63 4.32
CA THR A 247 6.09 21.03 5.56
C THR A 247 6.15 19.50 5.50
N ILE A 248 5.73 18.89 4.39
CA ILE A 248 5.85 17.44 4.18
C ILE A 248 7.34 17.06 4.16
N ALA A 249 8.17 17.76 3.39
CA ALA A 249 9.59 17.45 3.24
C ALA A 249 10.33 17.46 4.59
N GLN A 250 10.12 18.49 5.41
CA GLN A 250 10.82 18.64 6.69
C GLN A 250 10.25 17.72 7.77
N LYS A 251 8.92 17.71 7.97
CA LYS A 251 8.32 16.96 9.08
C LYS A 251 8.28 15.46 8.79
N VAL A 252 7.88 15.06 7.58
CA VAL A 252 7.71 13.65 7.21
C VAL A 252 9.05 13.06 6.79
N TYR A 253 9.75 13.67 5.83
CA TYR A 253 10.96 13.06 5.28
C TYR A 253 12.24 13.38 6.06
N GLY A 254 12.25 14.47 6.84
CA GLY A 254 13.47 14.94 7.51
C GLY A 254 14.45 15.64 6.56
N ALA A 255 13.95 16.17 5.44
CA ALA A 255 14.74 17.03 4.56
C ALA A 255 15.10 18.35 5.26
N GLU A 256 16.24 18.95 4.92
CA GLU A 256 16.59 20.29 5.42
C GLU A 256 15.70 21.36 4.79
N ASP A 257 15.54 21.30 3.46
CA ASP A 257 14.65 22.18 2.70
C ASP A 257 14.23 21.51 1.37
N ILE A 258 13.52 22.25 0.54
CA ILE A 258 13.15 21.91 -0.83
C ILE A 258 13.87 22.83 -1.82
N GLU A 259 14.21 22.29 -2.98
CA GLU A 259 14.73 23.06 -4.10
C GLU A 259 13.73 22.97 -5.26
N LEU A 260 13.23 24.11 -5.74
CA LEU A 260 12.29 24.17 -6.84
C LEU A 260 13.04 24.41 -8.15
N SER A 261 12.75 23.61 -9.18
CA SER A 261 13.17 23.95 -10.54
C SER A 261 12.41 25.19 -11.04
N THR A 262 12.97 25.90 -12.02
CA THR A 262 12.29 27.01 -12.70
C THR A 262 10.95 26.58 -13.31
N GLU A 263 10.85 25.33 -13.80
CA GLU A 263 9.60 24.77 -14.31
C GLU A 263 8.56 24.57 -13.20
N ALA A 264 8.99 24.06 -12.05
CA ALA A 264 8.12 23.87 -10.88
C ALA A 264 7.59 25.23 -10.36
N GLU A 265 8.45 26.24 -10.24
CA GLU A 265 8.04 27.59 -9.81
C GLU A 265 7.00 28.20 -10.76
N ALA A 266 7.23 28.12 -12.08
CA ALA A 266 6.31 28.63 -13.08
C ALA A 266 4.93 27.94 -13.01
N LYS A 267 4.92 26.61 -12.81
CA LYS A 267 3.67 25.84 -12.69
C LYS A 267 2.94 26.10 -11.38
N ILE A 268 3.65 26.29 -10.28
CA ILE A 268 3.06 26.70 -9.00
C ILE A 268 2.38 28.07 -9.14
N ALA A 269 3.07 29.04 -9.76
CA ALA A 269 2.49 30.35 -10.01
C ALA A 269 1.24 30.25 -10.89
N TYR A 270 1.28 29.44 -11.94
CA TYR A 270 0.12 29.15 -12.78
C TYR A 270 -1.05 28.54 -12.00
N PHE A 271 -0.82 27.52 -11.16
CA PHE A 271 -1.88 26.91 -10.36
C PHE A 271 -2.50 27.88 -9.34
N ASN A 272 -1.71 28.77 -8.77
CA ASN A 272 -2.24 29.83 -7.91
C ASN A 272 -3.16 30.79 -8.69
N GLN A 273 -2.77 31.19 -9.91
CA GLN A 273 -3.61 32.04 -10.78
C GLN A 273 -4.93 31.36 -11.17
N GLN A 274 -4.92 30.02 -11.33
CA GLN A 274 -6.13 29.24 -11.61
C GLN A 274 -6.99 28.95 -10.36
N GLY A 275 -6.59 29.43 -9.17
CA GLY A 275 -7.32 29.19 -7.92
C GLY A 275 -7.16 27.77 -7.35
N PHE A 276 -6.15 27.03 -7.78
CA PHE A 276 -5.86 25.66 -7.30
C PHE A 276 -4.92 25.63 -6.09
N GLY A 277 -4.52 26.79 -5.56
CA GLY A 277 -3.61 26.93 -4.43
C GLY A 277 -4.05 26.21 -3.15
N THR A 278 -5.37 26.04 -2.96
CA THR A 278 -5.95 25.41 -1.76
C THR A 278 -6.01 23.89 -1.85
N LEU A 279 -5.60 23.28 -2.97
CA LEU A 279 -5.56 21.83 -3.08
C LEU A 279 -4.48 21.21 -2.16
N PRO A 280 -4.70 19.98 -1.66
CA PRO A 280 -3.68 19.22 -0.94
C PRO A 280 -2.56 18.75 -1.88
N ILE A 281 -1.45 18.34 -1.28
CA ILE A 281 -0.24 17.89 -1.96
C ILE A 281 -0.15 16.37 -1.93
N CYS A 282 0.18 15.76 -3.07
CA CYS A 282 0.47 14.35 -3.25
C CYS A 282 1.92 14.18 -3.72
N MET A 283 2.87 14.01 -2.79
CA MET A 283 4.29 13.91 -3.15
C MET A 283 4.59 12.65 -3.97
N ALA A 284 5.11 12.81 -5.19
CA ALA A 284 5.57 11.69 -6.01
C ALA A 284 7.10 11.56 -5.86
N LYS A 285 7.51 10.63 -4.98
CA LYS A 285 8.92 10.30 -4.68
C LYS A 285 9.13 8.80 -4.65
N THR A 286 10.39 8.37 -4.63
CA THR A 286 10.73 6.95 -4.48
C THR A 286 10.20 6.42 -3.15
N HIS A 287 9.67 5.21 -3.13
CA HIS A 287 9.19 4.57 -1.90
C HIS A 287 10.29 3.84 -1.13
N LEU A 288 11.50 3.79 -1.68
CA LEU A 288 12.61 2.98 -1.16
C LEU A 288 13.47 3.71 -0.11
N SER A 289 13.20 4.98 0.13
CA SER A 289 13.93 5.86 1.05
C SER A 289 13.01 7.01 1.48
N LEU A 290 13.23 7.58 2.66
CA LEU A 290 12.61 8.86 3.05
C LEU A 290 13.09 10.01 2.16
N SER A 291 14.32 9.93 1.65
CA SER A 291 14.88 10.91 0.71
C SER A 291 14.42 10.67 -0.74
N HIS A 292 14.95 11.44 -1.69
CA HIS A 292 14.76 11.19 -3.11
C HIS A 292 15.69 10.10 -3.69
N MET A 293 16.66 9.61 -2.90
CA MET A 293 17.67 8.63 -3.32
C MET A 293 17.28 7.22 -2.83
N PRO A 294 16.96 6.25 -3.72
CA PRO A 294 16.43 4.94 -3.32
C PRO A 294 17.40 4.08 -2.49
N ASP A 295 18.70 4.30 -2.64
CA ASP A 295 19.75 3.52 -1.97
C ASP A 295 20.06 4.02 -0.55
N LYS A 296 19.56 5.21 -0.18
CA LYS A 296 19.77 5.77 1.16
C LYS A 296 18.74 5.19 2.13
N LYS A 297 19.12 4.09 2.79
CA LYS A 297 18.30 3.40 3.81
C LYS A 297 18.34 4.10 5.17
N GLY A 298 17.64 3.53 6.16
CA GLY A 298 17.49 4.10 7.50
C GLY A 298 16.72 5.43 7.49
N VAL A 299 17.29 6.43 8.17
CA VAL A 299 16.78 7.81 8.24
C VAL A 299 17.86 8.77 7.71
N PRO A 300 17.92 9.00 6.38
CA PRO A 300 18.89 9.94 5.82
C PRO A 300 18.68 11.35 6.38
N THR A 301 19.76 12.09 6.55
CA THR A 301 19.78 13.49 7.01
C THR A 301 20.61 14.35 6.07
N GLY A 302 20.52 15.68 6.19
CA GLY A 302 21.37 16.60 5.44
C GLY A 302 21.07 16.68 3.94
N PHE A 303 19.83 16.39 3.53
CA PHE A 303 19.44 16.41 2.12
C PHE A 303 18.40 17.50 1.85
N VAL A 304 18.55 18.16 0.70
CA VAL A 304 17.55 19.04 0.10
C VAL A 304 16.72 18.23 -0.88
N LEU A 305 15.40 18.43 -0.88
CA LEU A 305 14.49 17.65 -1.73
C LEU A 305 14.27 18.37 -3.08
N PRO A 306 14.74 17.82 -4.21
CA PRO A 306 14.59 18.46 -5.50
C PRO A 306 13.20 18.24 -6.08
N ILE A 307 12.49 19.33 -6.36
CA ILE A 307 11.18 19.35 -7.00
C ILE A 307 11.37 19.73 -8.47
N GLN A 308 11.33 18.73 -9.33
CA GLN A 308 11.65 18.88 -10.75
C GLN A 308 10.49 19.45 -11.56
N ASP A 309 9.27 19.05 -11.22
CA ASP A 309 8.04 19.45 -11.89
C ASP A 309 6.88 19.40 -10.88
N VAL A 310 5.80 20.12 -11.15
CA VAL A 310 4.57 20.08 -10.36
C VAL A 310 3.38 19.93 -11.29
N ARG A 311 2.57 18.91 -11.06
CA ARG A 311 1.37 18.63 -11.86
C ARG A 311 0.13 18.68 -10.99
N ALA A 312 -1.04 18.76 -11.62
CA ALA A 312 -2.30 18.86 -10.89
C ALA A 312 -3.35 17.90 -11.45
N SER A 313 -3.95 17.12 -10.55
CA SER A 313 -5.06 16.21 -10.86
C SER A 313 -6.35 16.84 -10.36
N ILE A 314 -6.85 17.86 -11.07
CA ILE A 314 -7.95 18.72 -10.61
C ILE A 314 -9.25 17.94 -10.32
N GLY A 315 -9.57 16.95 -11.15
CA GLY A 315 -10.73 16.07 -10.89
C GLY A 315 -10.59 15.25 -9.61
N ALA A 316 -9.38 14.77 -9.32
CA ALA A 316 -9.06 14.07 -8.08
C ALA A 316 -8.95 15.04 -6.88
N GLY A 317 -8.58 16.30 -7.14
CA GLY A 317 -8.53 17.37 -6.15
C GLY A 317 -7.22 17.40 -5.37
N PHE A 318 -6.07 17.27 -6.05
CA PHE A 318 -4.74 17.45 -5.45
C PHE A 318 -3.71 17.93 -6.48
N ILE A 319 -2.64 18.54 -5.99
CA ILE A 319 -1.42 18.88 -6.73
C ILE A 319 -0.36 17.82 -6.38
N TYR A 320 0.41 17.35 -7.35
CA TYR A 320 1.46 16.34 -7.13
C TYR A 320 2.82 16.80 -7.68
N PRO A 321 3.74 17.20 -6.77
CA PRO A 321 5.13 17.48 -7.11
C PRO A 321 5.88 16.20 -7.48
N LEU A 322 6.67 16.26 -8.55
CA LEU A 322 7.57 15.20 -8.98
C LEU A 322 8.94 15.41 -8.34
N VAL A 323 9.32 14.49 -7.46
CA VAL A 323 10.59 14.51 -6.73
C VAL A 323 11.60 13.64 -7.46
N GLY A 324 12.68 14.26 -7.95
CA GLY A 324 13.68 13.58 -8.77
C GLY A 324 13.11 13.02 -10.08
N THR A 325 13.79 12.03 -10.65
CA THR A 325 13.36 11.35 -11.87
C THR A 325 12.44 10.17 -11.53
N MET A 326 11.17 10.27 -11.93
CA MET A 326 10.16 9.23 -11.67
C MET A 326 9.64 8.65 -12.98
N SER A 327 9.72 7.33 -13.15
CA SER A 327 8.96 6.67 -14.22
C SER A 327 7.48 6.61 -13.83
N THR A 328 6.63 7.04 -14.76
CA THR A 328 5.16 6.93 -14.64
C THR A 328 4.63 5.68 -15.35
N MET A 329 5.50 4.94 -16.03
CA MET A 329 5.14 3.74 -16.80
C MET A 329 6.20 2.66 -16.55
N PRO A 330 5.91 1.62 -15.76
CA PRO A 330 6.86 0.54 -15.54
C PRO A 330 7.09 -0.25 -16.85
N GLY A 331 8.36 -0.60 -17.11
CA GLY A 331 8.73 -1.52 -18.18
C GLY A 331 8.62 -2.98 -17.72
N LEU A 332 8.61 -3.90 -18.69
CA LEU A 332 8.72 -5.33 -18.41
C LEU A 332 10.18 -5.71 -18.12
N PRO A 333 10.44 -6.70 -17.23
CA PRO A 333 11.78 -7.23 -17.04
C PRO A 333 12.23 -8.04 -18.26
N THR A 334 13.54 -8.33 -18.36
CA THR A 334 14.14 -9.09 -19.49
C THR A 334 13.42 -10.42 -19.75
N ARG A 335 13.00 -11.12 -18.69
CA ARG A 335 12.11 -12.29 -18.77
C ARG A 335 10.77 -11.97 -18.09
N PRO A 336 9.76 -11.51 -18.83
CA PRO A 336 8.45 -11.19 -18.29
C PRO A 336 7.66 -12.45 -17.94
N CYS A 337 6.84 -12.39 -16.88
CA CYS A 337 6.08 -13.56 -16.41
C CYS A 337 5.05 -14.07 -17.42
N PHE A 338 4.63 -13.26 -18.41
CA PHE A 338 3.68 -13.73 -19.44
C PHE A 338 4.22 -14.86 -20.31
N TYR A 339 5.54 -15.08 -20.34
CA TYR A 339 6.14 -16.24 -21.02
C TYR A 339 5.74 -17.57 -20.38
N ASP A 340 5.39 -17.56 -19.09
CA ASP A 340 5.05 -18.77 -18.35
C ASP A 340 3.53 -18.92 -18.16
N ILE A 341 2.73 -17.93 -18.58
CA ILE A 341 1.26 -17.96 -18.53
C ILE A 341 0.76 -18.88 -19.64
N ASP A 342 0.20 -20.03 -19.26
CA ASP A 342 -0.41 -20.98 -20.17
C ASP A 342 -1.70 -21.57 -19.57
N LEU A 343 -2.48 -22.27 -20.40
CA LEU A 343 -3.70 -22.96 -20.01
C LEU A 343 -3.46 -24.47 -20.03
N ASP A 344 -3.63 -25.12 -18.87
CA ASP A 344 -3.64 -26.60 -18.82
C ASP A 344 -4.87 -27.11 -19.61
N PRO A 345 -4.66 -27.86 -20.71
CA PRO A 345 -5.76 -28.34 -21.55
C PRO A 345 -6.65 -29.38 -20.86
N PHE A 346 -6.19 -30.03 -19.79
CA PHE A 346 -6.93 -31.07 -19.07
C PHE A 346 -7.74 -30.48 -17.91
N HIS A 347 -7.11 -29.66 -17.07
CA HIS A 347 -7.74 -29.12 -15.87
C HIS A 347 -8.32 -27.71 -16.06
N ARG A 348 -8.10 -27.09 -17.23
CA ARG A 348 -8.46 -25.69 -17.52
C ARG A 348 -7.95 -24.68 -16.49
N SER A 349 -6.92 -25.06 -15.73
CA SER A 349 -6.22 -24.19 -14.79
C SER A 349 -5.19 -23.35 -15.54
N ILE A 350 -5.04 -22.10 -15.12
CA ILE A 350 -4.05 -21.18 -15.69
C ILE A 350 -2.74 -21.32 -14.89
N SER A 351 -1.63 -21.63 -15.56
CA SER A 351 -0.29 -21.65 -14.95
C SER A 351 0.28 -20.23 -14.88
N CYS A 352 -0.32 -19.33 -14.10
CA CYS A 352 0.11 -17.91 -14.04
C CYS A 352 0.88 -17.55 -12.76
N LEU A 353 0.97 -18.47 -11.81
CA LEU A 353 1.55 -18.24 -10.50
C LEU A 353 2.65 -19.26 -10.30
N SER A 354 3.79 -18.85 -9.76
CA SER A 354 4.84 -19.79 -9.34
C SER A 354 4.28 -20.67 -8.22
N THR A 355 3.57 -21.74 -8.58
CA THR A 355 3.19 -22.85 -7.71
C THR A 355 4.40 -23.74 -7.44
N HIS A 356 5.57 -23.14 -7.16
CA HIS A 356 6.70 -23.86 -6.57
C HIS A 356 6.49 -23.95 -5.04
N LEU A 357 5.37 -24.54 -4.62
CA LEU A 357 5.07 -24.83 -3.22
C LEU A 357 4.63 -26.28 -2.99
N SER A 358 4.82 -27.17 -3.97
CA SER A 358 4.45 -28.58 -3.85
C SER A 358 5.44 -29.52 -4.54
N SER A 359 6.71 -29.48 -4.12
CA SER A 359 7.63 -30.64 -4.19
C SER A 359 8.92 -30.38 -3.41
N CYS A 360 8.82 -30.20 -2.10
CA CYS A 360 9.94 -30.46 -1.19
C CYS A 360 9.45 -31.46 -0.13
N SER A 361 9.25 -32.71 -0.57
CA SER A 361 9.32 -33.85 0.34
C SER A 361 10.80 -34.21 0.47
N PRO A 362 11.28 -34.59 1.67
CA PRO A 362 12.68 -34.97 1.84
C PRO A 362 12.93 -36.28 1.08
N GLU A 363 13.85 -36.28 0.11
CA GLU A 363 14.38 -37.52 -0.45
C GLU A 363 15.17 -38.24 0.64
N GLU A 364 14.56 -39.29 1.21
CA GLU A 364 15.30 -40.40 1.80
C GLU A 364 15.93 -41.21 0.67
N ASP A 365 17.27 -41.17 0.64
CA ASP A 365 18.12 -42.01 -0.16
C ASP A 365 18.03 -43.47 0.35
N SER A 366 17.23 -44.30 -0.31
CA SER A 366 17.50 -45.75 -0.35
C SER A 366 16.85 -46.38 -1.58
N GLY A 367 17.69 -46.93 -2.46
CA GLY A 367 17.27 -47.57 -3.70
C GLY A 367 16.64 -48.94 -3.49
N ALA A 368 15.49 -49.18 -4.13
CA ALA A 368 15.12 -50.45 -4.75
C ALA A 368 13.86 -50.27 -5.62
N ARG A 369 13.92 -50.77 -6.86
CA ARG A 369 12.78 -50.87 -7.79
C ARG A 369 11.78 -51.92 -7.32
N GLN A 370 10.47 -51.64 -7.38
CA GLN A 370 9.39 -52.51 -7.93
C GLN A 370 7.98 -51.84 -7.83
N PRO A 371 6.93 -52.35 -8.51
CA PRO A 371 5.97 -51.51 -9.26
C PRO A 371 4.66 -51.19 -8.53
N ARG A 372 3.93 -50.25 -9.18
CA ARG A 372 2.56 -49.77 -8.94
C ARG A 372 1.63 -50.75 -8.21
N ASP A 373 1.02 -50.25 -7.14
CA ASP A 373 -0.33 -50.66 -6.73
C ASP A 373 -1.16 -49.46 -6.28
N ALA A 374 -2.44 -49.53 -6.61
CA ALA A 374 -3.47 -48.54 -6.40
C ALA A 374 -3.96 -48.54 -4.94
N ASN A 375 -4.04 -47.35 -4.34
CA ASN A 375 -5.11 -46.88 -3.45
C ASN A 375 -4.55 -45.76 -2.54
N THR A 376 -4.98 -44.54 -2.80
CA THR A 376 -5.17 -43.54 -1.74
C THR A 376 -6.27 -42.59 -2.18
N GLU A 377 -7.44 -42.77 -1.58
CA GLU A 377 -8.61 -41.92 -1.74
C GLU A 377 -8.26 -40.47 -1.39
N THR A 378 -8.35 -39.59 -2.37
CA THR A 378 -8.38 -38.15 -2.12
C THR A 378 -9.83 -37.75 -1.88
N ILE A 379 -10.16 -37.36 -0.65
CA ILE A 379 -11.49 -36.85 -0.30
C ILE A 379 -11.71 -35.52 -1.02
N SER A 380 -12.39 -35.55 -2.16
CA SER A 380 -12.90 -34.36 -2.84
C SER A 380 -14.27 -33.98 -2.26
N ARG A 381 -14.33 -32.92 -1.45
CA ARG A 381 -15.62 -32.34 -1.04
C ARG A 381 -16.22 -31.57 -2.23
N HIS A 382 -17.11 -32.23 -2.95
CA HIS A 382 -17.96 -31.62 -3.98
C HIS A 382 -19.06 -30.78 -3.30
N PHE A 383 -19.06 -29.46 -3.49
CA PHE A 383 -20.23 -28.63 -3.21
C PHE A 383 -21.18 -28.68 -4.41
N LYS A 384 -22.35 -29.28 -4.21
CA LYS A 384 -23.45 -29.34 -5.17
C LYS A 384 -24.32 -28.09 -5.00
N VAL A 385 -24.23 -27.12 -5.91
CA VAL A 385 -25.15 -25.98 -5.97
C VAL A 385 -26.31 -26.35 -6.90
N THR A 386 -27.51 -26.45 -6.37
CA THR A 386 -28.75 -26.65 -7.15
C THR A 386 -29.19 -25.33 -7.83
N PRO A 387 -29.58 -25.35 -9.12
CA PRO A 387 -30.01 -24.14 -9.81
C PRO A 387 -31.53 -23.92 -9.65
N SER A 388 -31.94 -22.75 -9.17
CA SER A 388 -33.32 -22.26 -9.30
C SER A 388 -33.35 -21.05 -10.24
N THR A 389 -33.72 -21.34 -11.49
CA THR A 389 -34.45 -20.52 -12.47
C THR A 389 -34.49 -18.99 -12.31
N TRP A 390 -33.69 -18.26 -13.09
CA TRP A 390 -34.03 -16.94 -13.68
C TRP A 390 -33.30 -16.78 -15.03
N PRO A 391 -33.97 -16.34 -16.11
CA PRO A 391 -33.39 -16.29 -17.45
C PRO A 391 -32.73 -14.92 -17.73
N GLY A 392 -31.49 -14.94 -18.23
CA GLY A 392 -30.76 -13.75 -18.65
C GLY A 392 -29.25 -13.94 -18.70
N PHE A 393 -28.78 -14.93 -19.48
CA PHE A 393 -27.35 -15.18 -19.65
C PHE A 393 -26.70 -14.16 -20.59
N SER A 394 -25.79 -13.36 -20.05
CA SER A 394 -24.58 -12.88 -20.74
C SER A 394 -23.41 -13.55 -20.02
N THR A 395 -22.69 -14.41 -20.73
CA THR A 395 -21.58 -15.21 -20.20
C THR A 395 -20.34 -14.36 -19.98
N SER A 396 -20.10 -13.92 -18.75
CA SER A 396 -18.76 -13.51 -18.31
C SER A 396 -18.06 -14.72 -17.65
N HIS A 397 -16.99 -15.18 -18.27
CA HIS A 397 -16.09 -16.20 -17.70
C HIS A 397 -15.37 -15.61 -16.48
N TRP A 398 -15.50 -16.27 -15.33
CA TRP A 398 -14.87 -15.86 -14.08
C TRP A 398 -13.45 -16.42 -14.01
N ILE A 399 -12.47 -15.53 -13.99
CA ILE A 399 -11.07 -15.86 -13.69
C ILE A 399 -10.93 -15.77 -12.16
N HIS A 400 -10.64 -16.91 -11.53
CA HIS A 400 -10.15 -16.93 -10.15
C HIS A 400 -8.68 -16.49 -10.15
N THR A 401 -8.42 -15.25 -9.75
CA THR A 401 -7.08 -14.73 -9.48
C THR A 401 -6.85 -14.68 -7.98
N ASP A 402 -5.97 -15.56 -7.51
CA ASP A 402 -5.35 -15.45 -6.18
C ASP A 402 -4.24 -14.39 -6.28
N LEU A 403 -4.42 -13.26 -5.60
CA LEU A 403 -3.62 -12.03 -5.76
C LEU A 403 -2.67 -11.75 -4.57
N SER A 404 -2.44 -12.73 -3.68
CA SER A 404 -1.71 -12.50 -2.42
C SER A 404 -0.17 -12.51 -2.53
N ASP A 405 0.43 -13.10 -3.56
CA ASP A 405 1.78 -13.68 -3.37
C ASP A 405 2.99 -12.86 -3.88
N ARG A 406 2.80 -11.63 -4.36
CA ARG A 406 3.96 -10.76 -4.72
C ARG A 406 3.97 -9.37 -4.10
N CYS A 407 2.87 -8.90 -3.51
CA CYS A 407 2.86 -7.60 -2.83
C CYS A 407 3.54 -7.63 -1.45
N LEU A 408 3.56 -8.78 -0.78
CA LEU A 408 4.14 -8.91 0.56
C LEU A 408 5.68 -8.94 0.59
N HIS A 409 6.34 -9.26 -0.53
CA HIS A 409 7.81 -9.33 -0.59
C HIS A 409 8.50 -8.01 -0.94
N ALA A 410 7.75 -6.93 -1.18
CA ALA A 410 8.32 -5.62 -1.53
C ALA A 410 7.75 -4.42 -0.74
N PHE A 411 6.73 -4.62 0.09
CA PHE A 411 6.06 -3.52 0.79
C PHE A 411 5.76 -3.87 2.25
N GLN A 412 6.64 -3.44 3.13
CA GLN A 412 6.44 -3.31 4.58
C GLN A 412 7.58 -2.49 5.17
N LEU A 413 7.24 -1.24 5.52
CA LEU A 413 8.05 -0.09 5.96
C LEU A 413 9.24 0.36 5.07
#